data_AF-A0A7C7E9Q2-F1
#
_entry.id   AF-A0A7C7E9Q2-F1
#
_cell.length_a   1.000
_cell.length_b   1.000
_cell.length_c   1.000
_cell.angle_alpha   90.00
_cell.angle_beta   90.00
_cell.angle_gamma   90.00
#
_symmetry.space_group_name_H-M   'P 1'
#
loop_
_entity.id
_entity.type
_entity.pdbx_description
1 polymer ?
#
loop_
_entity_poly.entity_id
_entity_poly.type
_entity_poly.pdbx_seq_one_letter_code
_entity_poly.pdbx_strand_id
1 'polypeptide(L)'
;MKVYSLVGESGTGKSHHASFIAGKYGIRYIIDDGILIKGNNIIAGVSAKKEATKIGAIKRALFTDPTHVEEVKKAIEEAKPDKILIIGTSDKMVDAIAEKLGLPPVSVRIYIEDVVPPKQIEI
;
A
#
# COMPACT_ATOMS: atom_id res chain seq x y z
N MET A 1 -12.69 -8.67 5.78
CA MET A 1 -11.54 -7.75 5.64
C MET A 1 -12.03 -6.41 5.14
N LYS A 2 -11.61 -5.29 5.75
CA LYS A 2 -11.93 -3.92 5.31
C LYS A 2 -10.69 -3.26 4.71
N VAL A 3 -10.82 -2.72 3.50
CA VAL A 3 -9.69 -2.11 2.77
C VAL A 3 -9.74 -0.59 2.93
N TYR A 4 -8.62 -0.01 3.33
CA TYR A 4 -8.38 1.42 3.41
C TYR A 4 -7.34 1.81 2.35
N SER A 5 -7.38 3.04 1.87
CA SER A 5 -6.30 3.61 1.07
C SER A 5 -5.73 4.88 1.68
N LEU A 6 -4.44 5.12 1.46
CA LEU A 6 -3.78 6.41 1.65
C LEU A 6 -3.26 6.90 0.30
N VAL A 7 -3.86 7.98 -0.19
CA VAL A 7 -3.64 8.53 -1.55
C VAL A 7 -3.01 9.91 -1.46
N GLY A 8 -2.19 10.26 -2.44
CA GLY A 8 -1.52 11.57 -2.53
C GLY A 8 -0.36 11.52 -3.53
N GLU A 9 0.05 12.68 -4.07
CA GLU A 9 1.07 12.75 -5.11
C GLU A 9 2.44 12.17 -4.67
N SER A 10 3.30 11.78 -5.61
CA SER A 10 4.66 11.35 -5.27
C SER A 10 5.40 12.47 -4.52
N GLY A 11 6.20 12.14 -3.51
CA GLY A 11 6.93 13.14 -2.70
C GLY A 11 6.22 13.53 -1.40
N THR A 12 4.88 13.46 -1.33
CA THR A 12 4.03 13.91 -0.20
C THR A 12 4.23 13.21 1.16
N GLY A 13 5.24 12.36 1.32
CA GLY A 13 5.54 11.70 2.60
C GLY A 13 4.56 10.59 3.01
N LYS A 14 3.74 10.04 2.09
CA LYS A 14 2.76 8.97 2.41
C LYS A 14 3.35 7.79 3.18
N SER A 15 4.47 7.21 2.73
CA SER A 15 5.09 6.07 3.43
C SER A 15 5.56 6.45 4.84
N HIS A 16 5.96 7.70 5.08
CA HIS A 16 6.34 8.18 6.42
C HIS A 16 5.11 8.28 7.33
N HIS A 17 4.00 8.80 6.82
CA HIS A 17 2.77 8.99 7.59
C HIS A 17 1.90 7.73 7.68
N ALA A 18 2.17 6.72 6.86
CA ALA A 18 1.39 5.49 6.78
C ALA A 18 1.27 4.77 8.13
N SER A 19 2.35 4.67 8.89
CA SER A 19 2.32 4.02 10.21
C SER A 19 1.43 4.79 11.20
N PHE A 20 1.46 6.12 11.16
CA PHE A 20 0.59 6.96 11.99
C PHE A 20 -0.89 6.77 11.62
N ILE A 21 -1.20 6.84 10.32
CA ILE A 21 -2.56 6.62 9.81
C ILE A 21 -3.03 5.20 10.14
N ALA A 22 -2.21 4.19 9.89
CA ALA A 22 -2.51 2.81 10.24
C ALA A 22 -2.81 2.66 11.74
N GLY A 23 -2.02 3.29 12.61
CA GLY A 23 -2.29 3.35 14.05
C GLY A 23 -3.64 3.99 14.38
N LYS A 24 -3.94 5.17 13.81
CA LYS A 24 -5.21 5.90 14.02
C LYS A 24 -6.45 5.07 13.66
N TYR A 25 -6.37 4.25 12.62
CA TYR A 25 -7.48 3.40 12.17
C TYR A 25 -7.40 1.94 12.68
N GLY A 26 -6.40 1.61 13.51
CA GLY A 26 -6.19 0.27 14.04
C GLY A 26 -5.90 -0.77 12.95
N ILE A 27 -5.12 -0.38 11.94
CA ILE A 27 -4.72 -1.20 10.81
C ILE A 27 -3.31 -1.74 11.08
N ARG A 28 -3.14 -3.06 10.97
CA ARG A 28 -1.83 -3.72 11.23
C ARG A 28 -1.08 -4.09 9.96
N TYR A 29 -1.76 -4.06 8.82
CA TYR A 29 -1.25 -4.55 7.55
C TYR A 29 -1.25 -3.43 6.51
N ILE A 30 -0.11 -3.24 5.85
CA ILE A 30 0.11 -2.18 4.87
C ILE A 30 0.65 -2.80 3.58
N ILE A 31 0.07 -2.44 2.44
CA ILE A 31 0.61 -2.63 1.10
C ILE A 31 1.28 -1.32 0.67
N ASP A 32 2.58 -1.37 0.39
CA ASP A 32 3.35 -0.24 -0.12
C ASP A 32 4.36 -0.74 -1.15
N ASP A 33 4.53 -0.08 -2.29
CA ASP A 33 5.61 -0.36 -3.25
C ASP A 33 5.89 -1.85 -3.57
N GLY A 34 4.86 -2.72 -3.62
CA GLY A 34 5.04 -4.15 -3.91
C GLY A 34 5.37 -5.04 -2.69
N ILE A 35 5.25 -4.54 -1.47
CA ILE A 35 5.45 -5.33 -0.24
C ILE A 35 4.21 -5.34 0.64
N LEU A 36 4.04 -6.43 1.38
CA LEU A 36 3.10 -6.55 2.49
C LEU A 36 3.86 -6.44 3.81
N ILE A 37 3.46 -5.47 4.62
CA ILE A 37 4.07 -5.16 5.91
C ILE A 37 3.06 -5.48 7.02
N LYS A 38 3.51 -6.15 8.08
CA LYS A 38 2.78 -6.35 9.33
C LYS A 38 3.51 -5.67 10.49
N GLY A 39 2.97 -4.57 10.99
CA GLY A 39 3.69 -3.71 11.93
C GLY A 39 4.96 -3.15 11.29
N ASN A 40 6.14 -3.62 11.72
CA ASN A 40 7.43 -3.20 11.17
C ASN A 40 8.10 -4.28 10.31
N ASN A 41 7.47 -5.44 10.12
CA ASN A 41 8.06 -6.56 9.41
C ASN A 41 7.48 -6.68 8.01
N ILE A 42 8.34 -6.75 7.00
CA ILE A 42 7.95 -7.19 5.66
C ILE A 42 7.68 -8.69 5.75
N ILE A 43 6.44 -9.10 5.49
CA ILE A 43 6.02 -10.50 5.57
C ILE A 43 5.86 -11.16 4.20
N ALA A 44 5.79 -10.38 3.12
CA ALA A 44 5.84 -10.88 1.74
C ALA A 44 6.22 -9.78 0.74
N GLY A 45 6.70 -10.20 -0.43
CA GLY A 45 6.97 -9.35 -1.57
C GLY A 45 8.36 -8.71 -1.57
N VAL A 46 8.62 -7.96 -2.64
CA VAL A 46 9.90 -7.28 -2.88
C VAL A 46 9.60 -5.81 -3.17
N SER A 47 10.26 -4.90 -2.46
CA SER A 47 10.01 -3.47 -2.66
C SER A 47 10.44 -3.03 -4.06
N ALA A 48 9.62 -2.19 -4.69
CA ALA A 48 9.93 -1.50 -5.94
C ALA A 48 11.26 -0.73 -5.87
N LYS A 49 11.70 -0.32 -4.68
CA LYS A 49 13.00 0.34 -4.46
C LYS A 49 14.20 -0.56 -4.73
N LYS A 50 14.00 -1.88 -4.77
CA LYS A 50 15.05 -2.87 -5.09
C LYS A 50 15.13 -3.18 -6.59
N GLU A 51 14.23 -2.65 -7.40
CA GLU A 51 14.24 -2.86 -8.85
C GLU A 51 15.34 -2.04 -9.53
N ALA A 52 16.05 -2.66 -10.48
CA ALA A 52 17.18 -2.03 -11.17
C ALA A 52 16.76 -0.94 -12.17
N THR A 53 15.49 -0.96 -12.61
CA THR A 53 14.96 -0.03 -13.62
C THR A 53 13.70 0.66 -13.12
N LYS A 54 13.48 1.89 -13.58
CA LYS A 54 12.25 2.64 -13.30
C LYS A 54 11.00 1.89 -13.75
N ILE A 55 11.06 1.22 -14.91
CA ILE A 55 9.94 0.41 -15.42
C ILE A 55 9.68 -0.79 -14.50
N GLY A 56 10.74 -1.46 -14.02
CA GLY A 56 10.65 -2.55 -13.04
C GLY A 56 9.99 -2.09 -11.74
N ALA A 57 10.42 -0.94 -11.20
CA ALA A 57 9.84 -0.36 -9.99
C ALA A 57 8.34 -0.08 -10.14
N ILE A 58 7.92 0.53 -11.26
CA ILE A 58 6.50 0.80 -11.55
C ILE A 58 5.70 -0.51 -11.63
N LYS A 59 6.21 -1.50 -12.36
CA LYS A 59 5.58 -2.82 -12.50
C LYS A 59 5.43 -3.53 -11.15
N ARG A 60 6.46 -3.45 -10.30
CA ARG A 60 6.46 -4.01 -8.95
C ARG A 60 5.41 -3.35 -8.06
N ALA A 61 5.41 -2.02 -7.98
CA ALA A 61 4.46 -1.25 -7.18
C ALA A 61 3.00 -1.45 -7.63
N LEU A 62 2.77 -1.66 -8.94
CA LEU A 62 1.45 -1.95 -9.51
C LEU A 62 1.09 -3.43 -9.50
N PHE A 63 1.90 -4.31 -8.91
CA PHE A 63 1.64 -5.75 -8.83
C PHE A 63 1.35 -6.39 -10.21
N THR A 64 2.16 -6.09 -11.23
CA THR A 64 1.92 -6.61 -12.59
C THR A 64 2.50 -8.00 -12.86
N ASP A 65 3.42 -8.48 -12.02
CA ASP A 65 4.00 -9.81 -12.14
C ASP A 65 3.10 -10.85 -11.43
N PRO A 66 2.52 -11.82 -12.16
CA PRO A 66 1.62 -12.82 -11.58
C PRO A 66 2.28 -13.64 -10.45
N THR A 67 3.57 -13.97 -10.57
CA THR A 67 4.27 -14.77 -9.55
C THR A 67 4.35 -14.00 -8.24
N HIS A 68 4.68 -12.71 -8.34
CA HIS A 68 4.74 -11.81 -7.21
C HIS A 68 3.37 -11.54 -6.59
N VAL A 69 2.33 -11.42 -7.42
CA VAL A 69 0.94 -11.28 -6.97
C VAL A 69 0.53 -12.48 -6.13
N GLU A 70 0.77 -13.70 -6.61
CA GLU A 70 0.40 -14.92 -5.89
C GLU A 70 1.17 -15.10 -4.58
N GLU A 71 2.46 -14.73 -4.55
CA GLU A 71 3.27 -14.69 -3.32
C GLU A 71 2.60 -13.82 -2.24
N VAL A 72 2.23 -12.59 -2.60
CA VAL A 72 1.63 -11.64 -1.66
C VAL A 72 0.21 -12.03 -1.29
N LYS A 73 -0.60 -12.52 -2.23
CA LYS A 73 -1.95 -13.04 -1.96
C LYS A 73 -1.93 -14.17 -0.93
N LYS A 74 -1.04 -15.14 -1.11
CA LYS A 74 -0.88 -16.26 -0.16
C LYS A 74 -0.57 -15.76 1.25
N ALA A 75 0.34 -14.79 1.38
CA ALA A 75 0.66 -14.20 2.68
C ALA A 75 -0.53 -13.45 3.30
N ILE A 76 -1.37 -12.79 2.50
CA ILE A 76 -2.62 -12.15 2.97
C ILE A 76 -3.61 -13.21 3.48
N GLU A 77 -3.78 -14.31 2.74
CA GLU A 77 -4.67 -15.41 3.11
C GLU A 77 -4.23 -16.11 4.41
N GLU A 78 -2.93 -16.33 4.59
CA GLU A 78 -2.36 -16.89 5.81
C GLU A 78 -2.48 -15.93 6.99
N ALA A 79 -2.24 -14.63 6.76
CA ALA A 79 -2.24 -13.61 7.80
C ALA A 79 -3.65 -13.16 8.26
N LYS A 80 -4.69 -13.46 7.45
CA LYS A 80 -6.11 -13.17 7.68
C LYS A 80 -6.37 -11.78 8.28
N PRO A 81 -6.01 -10.68 7.59
CA PRO A 81 -6.15 -9.36 8.15
C PRO A 81 -7.62 -8.93 8.25
N ASP A 82 -8.01 -8.36 9.40
CA ASP A 82 -9.33 -7.72 9.55
C ASP A 82 -9.40 -6.41 8.76
N LYS A 83 -8.28 -5.67 8.72
CA LYS A 83 -8.08 -4.41 8.00
C LYS A 83 -6.73 -4.38 7.29
N ILE A 84 -6.68 -3.76 6.13
CA ILE A 84 -5.46 -3.54 5.35
C ILE A 84 -5.47 -2.14 4.75
N LEU A 85 -4.30 -1.48 4.73
CA LEU A 85 -4.09 -0.17 4.13
C LEU A 85 -3.29 -0.32 2.84
N ILE A 86 -3.76 0.27 1.73
CA ILE A 86 -3.03 0.33 0.47
C ILE A 86 -2.53 1.76 0.27
N ILE A 87 -1.24 1.93 0.05
CA ILE A 87 -0.65 3.22 -0.28
C ILE A 87 -0.55 3.35 -1.80
N GLY A 88 -0.92 4.50 -2.34
CA GLY A 88 -0.81 4.77 -3.77
C GLY A 88 -0.85 6.25 -4.11
N THR A 89 -0.63 6.57 -5.38
CA THR A 89 -0.62 7.96 -5.87
C THR A 89 -1.95 8.44 -6.42
N SER A 90 -2.89 7.54 -6.64
CA SER A 90 -4.23 7.87 -7.13
C SER A 90 -5.23 6.80 -6.72
N ASP A 91 -6.52 7.16 -6.76
CA ASP A 91 -7.61 6.22 -6.53
C ASP A 91 -7.57 5.04 -7.51
N LYS A 92 -7.31 5.32 -8.78
CA LYS A 92 -7.14 4.31 -9.82
C LYS A 92 -6.01 3.32 -9.48
N MET A 93 -4.90 3.80 -8.93
CA MET A 93 -3.77 2.95 -8.55
C MET A 93 -4.14 2.01 -7.42
N VAL A 94 -4.72 2.53 -6.33
CA VAL A 94 -5.06 1.70 -5.16
C VAL A 94 -6.16 0.68 -5.48
N ASP A 95 -7.10 1.03 -6.36
CA ASP A 95 -8.15 0.12 -6.84
C ASP A 95 -7.56 -1.01 -7.68
N ALA A 96 -6.65 -0.68 -8.59
CA ALA A 96 -5.97 -1.68 -9.41
C ALA A 96 -5.11 -2.64 -8.55
N ILE A 97 -4.47 -2.13 -7.49
CA ILE A 97 -3.73 -2.97 -6.54
C ILE A 97 -4.68 -3.89 -5.77
N ALA A 98 -5.79 -3.36 -5.26
CA ALA A 98 -6.79 -4.15 -4.54
C ALA A 98 -7.35 -5.28 -5.41
N GLU A 99 -7.71 -4.98 -6.65
CA GLU A 99 -8.21 -5.96 -7.63
C GLU A 99 -7.19 -7.07 -7.90
N LYS A 100 -5.93 -6.70 -8.20
CA LYS A 100 -4.86 -7.67 -8.51
C LYS A 100 -4.54 -8.59 -7.34
N LEU A 101 -4.61 -8.07 -6.13
CA LEU A 101 -4.42 -8.84 -4.90
C LEU A 101 -5.70 -9.58 -4.45
N GLY A 102 -6.79 -9.54 -5.22
CA GLY A 102 -8.04 -10.22 -4.88
C GLY A 102 -8.71 -9.69 -3.61
N LEU A 103 -8.44 -8.44 -3.24
CA LEU A 103 -9.00 -7.81 -2.06
C LEU A 103 -10.41 -7.27 -2.33
N PRO A 104 -11.25 -7.09 -1.30
CA PRO A 104 -12.49 -6.35 -1.44
C PRO A 104 -12.24 -4.92 -1.96
N PRO A 105 -13.23 -4.28 -2.59
CA PRO A 105 -13.11 -2.88 -2.99
C PRO A 105 -12.69 -1.95 -1.84
N VAL A 106 -11.92 -0.92 -2.17
CA VAL A 106 -11.48 0.09 -1.21
C VAL A 106 -12.70 0.72 -0.53
N SER A 107 -12.82 0.50 0.77
CA SER A 107 -14.00 0.88 1.55
C SER A 107 -13.87 2.28 2.18
N VAL A 108 -12.63 2.76 2.37
CA VAL A 108 -12.33 4.06 2.96
C VAL A 108 -11.13 4.65 2.23
N ARG A 109 -11.26 5.88 1.75
CA ARG A 109 -10.17 6.64 1.14
C ARG A 109 -9.70 7.73 2.07
N ILE A 110 -8.39 7.84 2.24
CA ILE A 110 -7.73 8.87 3.02
C ILE A 110 -6.77 9.57 2.07
N TYR A 111 -6.90 10.89 1.95
CA TYR A 111 -5.99 11.71 1.16
C TYR A 111 -4.98 12.35 2.11
N ILE A 112 -3.69 12.28 1.79
CA ILE A 112 -2.60 12.76 2.65
C ILE A 112 -2.78 14.25 2.96
N GLU A 113 -3.32 15.01 2.01
CA GLU A 113 -3.58 16.45 2.08
C GLU A 113 -4.65 16.80 3.13
N ASP A 114 -5.56 15.87 3.45
CA ASP A 114 -6.63 16.06 4.43
C ASP A 114 -6.19 15.75 5.87
N VAL A 115 -5.09 15.01 6.04
CA VAL A 115 -4.62 14.50 7.34
C VAL A 115 -3.29 15.11 7.77
N VAL A 116 -2.49 15.59 6.83
CA VAL A 116 -1.18 16.18 7.09
C VAL A 116 -1.27 17.68 6.85
N PRO A 117 -1.01 18.53 7.86
CA PRO A 117 -0.96 19.98 7.66
C PRO A 117 0.01 20.32 6.51
N PRO A 118 -0.28 21.32 5.67
CA PRO A 118 0.57 21.65 4.51
C PRO A 118 2.05 21.84 4.84
N LYS A 119 2.37 22.30 6.06
CA LYS A 119 3.74 22.51 6.55
C LYS A 119 4.54 21.21 6.81
N GLN A 120 3.87 20.05 6.81
CA GLN A 120 4.46 18.72 7.02
C GLN A 120 4.47 17.86 5.76
N ILE A 121 3.92 18.35 4.65
CA ILE A 121 3.97 17.69 3.35
C ILE A 121 5.31 18.06 2.70
N GLU A 122 6.23 17.10 2.63
CA GLU A 122 7.45 17.24 1.82
C GLU A 122 7.06 17.21 0.32
N ILE A 123 7.69 18.03 -0.51
CA ILE A 123 7.44 18.11 -1.97
C ILE A 123 8.75 17.84 -2.69
#